data_AF-A0A3B9M5E8-F1
#
_entry.id   AF-A0A3B9M5E8-F1
#
_cell.length_a   1.000
_cell.length_b   1.000
_cell.length_c   1.000
_cell.angle_alpha   90.00
_cell.angle_beta   90.00
_cell.angle_gamma   90.00
#
_symmetry.space_group_name_H-M   'P 1'
#
loop_
_entity.id
_entity.type
_entity.pdbx_description
1 polymer ?
#
loop_
_entity_poly.entity_id
_entity_poly.type
_entity_poly.pdbx_seq_one_letter_code
_entity_poly.pdbx_strand_id
1 'polypeptide(L)'
;MSVQVQPARSLLKQARLAQWTTVGWMIIEGAVAIGAGIAAHSVALTAFGVDSGIELFSSVVVLRRLLQRSESEERGSMTGGERSATKLVGYALYGLIAYIVLSAGVA
;
A
#
# COMPACT_ATOMS: atom_id res chain seq x y z
N MET A 1 9.56 36.77 -5.17
CA MET A 1 9.39 35.30 -5.14
C MET A 1 8.02 35.02 -4.50
N SER A 2 6.96 34.96 -5.29
CA SER A 2 5.59 34.71 -4.81
C SER A 2 5.42 33.21 -4.57
N VAL A 3 5.37 32.81 -3.30
CA VAL A 3 4.96 31.46 -2.93
C VAL A 3 3.49 31.33 -3.28
N GLN A 4 3.18 30.73 -4.44
CA GLN A 4 1.82 30.35 -4.79
C GLN A 4 1.38 29.26 -3.83
N VAL A 5 0.58 29.64 -2.83
CA VAL A 5 -0.07 28.69 -1.93
C VAL A 5 -1.19 28.02 -2.73
N GLN A 6 -0.89 26.85 -3.27
CA GLN A 6 -1.90 26.02 -3.92
C GLN A 6 -3.01 25.70 -2.92
N PRO A 7 -4.29 25.73 -3.33
CA PRO A 7 -5.40 25.42 -2.43
C PRO A 7 -5.22 24.01 -1.85
N ALA A 8 -5.41 23.84 -0.54
CA ALA A 8 -5.13 22.58 0.17
C ALA A 8 -5.78 21.33 -0.47
N ARG A 9 -6.95 21.51 -1.12
CA ARG A 9 -7.65 20.45 -1.87
C ARG A 9 -6.87 19.96 -3.11
N SER A 10 -6.14 20.82 -3.83
CA SER A 10 -5.37 20.38 -5.00
C SER A 10 -4.16 19.55 -4.59
N LEU A 11 -3.50 19.91 -3.49
CA LEU A 11 -2.37 19.17 -2.94
C LEU A 11 -2.78 17.79 -2.41
N LEU A 12 -3.93 17.69 -1.72
CA LEU A 12 -4.46 16.39 -1.26
C LEU A 12 -4.80 15.44 -2.41
N LYS A 13 -5.35 15.96 -3.52
CA LYS A 13 -5.61 15.15 -4.73
C LYS A 13 -4.31 14.64 -5.35
N GLN A 14 -3.29 15.49 -5.47
CA GLN A 14 -1.99 15.11 -6.00
C GLN A 14 -1.30 14.08 -5.10
N ALA A 15 -1.29 14.30 -3.78
CA ALA A 15 -0.72 13.37 -2.81
C ALA A 15 -1.41 11.99 -2.86
N ARG A 16 -2.74 11.96 -3.05
CA ARG A 16 -3.50 10.72 -3.22
C ARG A 16 -3.13 9.99 -4.50
N LEU A 17 -3.02 10.71 -5.62
CA LEU A 17 -2.64 10.12 -6.90
C LEU A 17 -1.24 9.52 -6.81
N ALA A 18 -0.28 10.29 -6.29
CA ALA A 18 1.10 9.84 -6.08
C ALA A 18 1.15 8.60 -5.16
N GLN A 19 0.36 8.58 -4.08
CA GLN A 19 0.33 7.45 -3.16
C GLN A 19 -0.28 6.19 -3.78
N TRP A 20 -1.35 6.33 -4.58
CA TRP A 20 -1.91 5.21 -5.35
C TRP A 20 -0.90 4.65 -6.35
N THR A 21 -0.19 5.52 -7.08
CA THR A 21 0.88 5.11 -7.99
C THR A 21 1.99 4.38 -7.25
N THR A 22 2.40 4.87 -6.07
CA THR A 22 3.45 4.28 -5.24
C THR A 22 3.07 2.88 -4.78
N VAL A 23 1.87 2.71 -4.22
CA VAL A 23 1.34 1.39 -3.81
C VAL A 23 1.26 0.43 -4.99
N GLY A 24 0.74 0.90 -6.14
CA GLY A 24 0.65 0.08 -7.34
C GLY A 24 2.02 -0.37 -7.86
N TRP A 25 2.99 0.55 -7.90
CA TRP A 25 4.34 0.26 -8.36
C TRP A 25 5.06 -0.73 -7.45
N MET A 26 4.97 -0.57 -6.12
CA MET A 26 5.58 -1.51 -5.17
C MET A 26 5.01 -2.92 -5.26
N ILE A 27 3.70 -3.07 -5.53
CA ILE A 27 3.11 -4.40 -5.78
C ILE A 27 3.74 -5.05 -7.01
N ILE A 28 3.94 -4.28 -8.09
CA ILE A 28 4.56 -4.77 -9.32
C ILE A 28 6.02 -5.18 -9.05
N GLU A 29 6.81 -4.30 -8.43
CA GLU A 29 8.21 -4.60 -8.08
C GLU A 29 8.32 -5.84 -7.19
N GLY A 30 7.53 -5.92 -6.11
CA GLY A 30 7.54 -7.06 -5.20
C GLY A 30 7.18 -8.37 -5.91
N ALA A 31 6.12 -8.37 -6.73
CA ALA A 31 5.71 -9.56 -7.49
C ALA A 31 6.75 -10.00 -8.51
N VAL A 32 7.34 -9.04 -9.26
CA VAL A 32 8.39 -9.33 -10.24
C VAL A 32 9.65 -9.83 -9.55
N ALA A 33 10.06 -9.21 -8.44
CA ALA A 33 11.24 -9.63 -7.68
C ALA A 33 11.09 -11.03 -7.09
N ILE A 34 9.94 -11.34 -6.48
CA ILE A 34 9.68 -12.70 -5.96
C ILE A 34 9.67 -13.71 -7.11
N GLY A 35 8.93 -13.44 -8.19
CA GLY A 35 8.82 -14.35 -9.34
C GLY A 35 10.17 -14.60 -10.02
N ALA A 36 10.95 -13.54 -10.27
CA ALA A 36 12.28 -13.64 -10.84
C ALA A 36 13.27 -14.31 -9.89
N GLY A 37 13.17 -14.03 -8.58
CA GLY A 37 14.01 -14.66 -7.56
C GLY A 37 13.79 -16.16 -7.48
N ILE A 38 12.53 -16.62 -7.52
CA ILE A 38 12.19 -18.05 -7.58
C ILE A 38 12.72 -18.68 -8.87
N ALA A 39 12.45 -18.05 -10.03
CA ALA A 39 12.89 -18.57 -11.33
C ALA A 39 14.42 -18.67 -11.45
N ALA A 40 15.15 -17.75 -10.81
CA ALA A 40 16.61 -17.73 -10.81
C ALA A 40 17.24 -18.47 -9.62
N HIS A 41 16.44 -19.09 -8.72
CA HIS A 41 16.91 -19.65 -7.44
C HIS A 41 17.75 -18.66 -6.61
N SER A 42 17.41 -17.37 -6.65
CA SER A 42 18.15 -16.29 -6.00
C SER A 42 17.50 -15.86 -4.70
N VAL A 43 18.11 -16.26 -3.59
CA VAL A 43 17.66 -15.88 -2.23
C VAL A 43 17.66 -14.36 -2.06
N ALA A 44 18.65 -13.66 -2.59
CA ALA A 44 18.74 -12.20 -2.46
C ALA A 44 17.58 -11.48 -3.17
N LEU A 45 17.22 -11.92 -4.37
CA LEU A 45 16.15 -11.28 -5.15
C LEU A 45 14.75 -11.60 -4.59
N THR A 46 14.55 -12.84 -4.13
CA THR A 46 13.33 -13.20 -3.40
C THR A 46 13.22 -12.43 -2.09
N ALA A 47 14.31 -12.32 -1.31
CA ALA A 47 14.32 -11.55 -0.06
C ALA A 47 14.03 -10.07 -0.29
N PHE A 48 14.57 -9.46 -1.36
CA PHE A 48 14.25 -8.08 -1.75
C PHE A 48 12.74 -7.90 -2.01
N GLY A 49 12.13 -8.81 -2.77
CA GLY A 49 10.69 -8.76 -3.03
C GLY A 49 9.84 -9.00 -1.78
N VAL A 50 10.29 -9.82 -0.82
CA VAL A 50 9.61 -10.01 0.46
C VAL A 50 9.73 -8.77 1.35
N ASP A 51 10.91 -8.15 1.40
CA ASP A 51 11.19 -6.96 2.22
C ASP A 51 10.34 -5.75 1.77
N SER A 52 10.07 -5.63 0.46
CA SER A 52 9.14 -4.62 -0.08
C SER A 52 7.72 -4.72 0.49
N GLY A 53 7.34 -5.83 1.12
CA GLY A 53 6.06 -5.98 1.82
C GLY A 53 5.89 -5.02 3.00
N ILE A 54 6.98 -4.69 3.72
CA ILE A 54 6.96 -3.73 4.83
C ILE A 54 6.74 -2.30 4.29
N GLU A 55 7.42 -1.95 3.20
CA GLU A 55 7.25 -0.66 2.52
C GLU A 55 5.84 -0.50 1.96
N LEU A 56 5.31 -1.55 1.33
CA LEU A 56 3.93 -1.60 0.83
C LEU A 56 2.92 -1.43 1.97
N PHE A 57 3.12 -2.10 3.11
CA PHE A 57 2.26 -1.94 4.29
C PHE A 57 2.24 -0.49 4.79
N SER A 58 3.42 0.12 4.95
CA SER A 58 3.53 1.51 5.40
C SER A 58 2.81 2.46 4.43
N SER A 59 2.92 2.23 3.13
CA SER A 59 2.32 3.04 2.09
C SER A 59 0.80 2.89 2.02
N VAL A 60 0.27 1.70 2.31
CA VAL A 60 -1.17 1.49 2.47
C VAL A 60 -1.69 2.23 3.69
N VAL A 61 -0.99 2.22 4.82
CA VAL A 61 -1.39 2.99 6.03
C VAL A 61 -1.45 4.50 5.71
N VAL A 62 -0.45 5.04 5.00
CA VAL A 62 -0.44 6.43 4.55
C VAL A 62 -1.59 6.73 3.60
N LEU A 63 -1.87 5.85 2.63
CA LEU A 63 -2.97 5.99 1.69
C LEU A 63 -4.32 6.05 2.41
N ARG A 64 -4.53 5.19 3.41
CA ARG A 64 -5.75 5.20 4.23
C ARG A 64 -5.91 6.52 4.98
N ARG A 65 -4.84 7.04 5.58
CA ARG A 65 -4.86 8.34 6.28
C ARG A 65 -5.19 9.50 5.32
N LEU A 66 -4.65 9.48 4.10
CA LEU A 66 -4.93 10.49 3.07
C LEU A 66 -6.37 10.40 2.54
N LEU A 67 -6.97 9.21 2.50
CA LEU A 67 -8.36 9.00 2.12
C LEU A 67 -9.33 9.51 3.20
N GLN A 68 -9.07 9.19 4.47
CA GLN A 68 -9.88 9.65 5.62
C GLN A 68 -9.90 11.18 5.75
N ARG A 69 -8.77 11.84 5.48
CA ARG A 69 -8.65 13.29 5.57
C ARG A 69 -9.54 14.04 4.57
N SER A 70 -9.85 13.47 3.40
CA SER A 70 -10.81 14.10 2.47
C SER A 70 -12.26 13.79 2.83
N GLU A 71 -12.56 12.56 3.26
CA GLU A 71 -13.94 12.19 3.62
C GLU A 71 -14.45 13.02 4.81
N SER A 72 -13.57 13.32 5.77
CA SER A 72 -13.85 14.21 6.91
C SER A 72 -14.06 15.68 6.50
N GLU A 73 -13.43 16.17 5.44
CA GLU A 73 -13.61 17.54 4.95
C GLU A 73 -14.89 17.70 4.09
N GLU A 74 -15.38 16.61 3.49
CA GLU A 74 -16.49 16.65 2.53
C GLU A 74 -17.86 16.37 3.17
N ARG A 75 -17.91 15.71 4.34
CA ARG A 75 -19.18 15.27 4.95
C ARG A 75 -19.64 16.01 6.20
N GLY A 76 -18.81 16.78 6.89
CA GLY A 76 -19.18 17.44 8.16
C GLY A 76 -19.81 16.50 9.22
N SER A 77 -19.73 15.18 9.02
CA SER A 77 -20.45 14.17 9.81
C SER A 77 -19.63 12.89 9.86
N MET A 78 -19.41 12.41 11.08
CA MET A 78 -18.75 11.16 11.40
C MET A 78 -19.66 10.00 10.97
N THR A 79 -19.28 9.16 10.00
CA THR A 79 -20.07 7.94 9.69
C THR A 79 -19.23 6.74 9.21
N GLY A 80 -19.08 5.76 10.11
CA GLY A 80 -19.28 4.30 9.94
C GLY A 80 -18.59 3.47 8.85
N GLY A 81 -18.33 4.00 7.65
CA GLY A 81 -17.87 3.23 6.47
C GLY A 81 -16.39 2.85 6.48
N GLU A 82 -15.57 3.59 7.22
CA GLU A 82 -14.10 3.45 7.29
C GLU A 82 -13.64 2.06 7.77
N ARG A 83 -14.49 1.35 8.53
CA ARG A 83 -14.14 0.09 9.18
C ARG A 83 -14.12 -1.09 8.20
N SER A 84 -14.94 -1.07 7.15
CA SER A 84 -14.98 -2.15 6.15
C SER A 84 -13.77 -2.12 5.22
N ALA A 85 -13.33 -0.94 4.80
CA ALA A 85 -12.10 -0.80 4.02
C ALA A 85 -10.85 -1.21 4.81
N THR A 86 -10.82 -0.97 6.13
CA THR A 86 -9.73 -1.44 7.02
C THR A 86 -9.69 -2.96 7.06
N LYS A 87 -10.87 -3.57 7.22
CA LYS A 87 -11.01 -5.02 7.34
C LYS A 87 -10.60 -5.73 6.06
N LEU A 88 -10.95 -5.18 4.90
CA LEU A 88 -10.56 -5.74 3.61
C LEU A 88 -9.03 -5.73 3.42
N VAL A 89 -8.35 -4.65 3.81
CA VAL A 89 -6.89 -4.56 3.83
C VAL A 89 -6.30 -5.57 4.81
N GLY A 90 -6.88 -5.71 6.00
CA GLY A 90 -6.49 -6.74 6.97
C GLY A 90 -6.62 -8.16 6.42
N TYR A 91 -7.71 -8.48 5.72
CA TYR A 91 -7.91 -9.79 5.11
C TYR A 91 -6.91 -10.07 3.97
N ALA A 92 -6.59 -9.06 3.16
CA ALA A 92 -5.55 -9.19 2.13
C ALA A 92 -4.17 -9.50 2.76
N LEU A 93 -3.83 -8.84 3.87
CA LEU A 93 -2.60 -9.10 4.62
C LEU A 93 -2.60 -10.52 5.24
N TYR A 94 -3.71 -10.96 5.81
CA TYR A 94 -3.83 -12.33 6.33
C TYR A 94 -3.69 -13.40 5.23
N GLY A 95 -4.26 -13.15 4.05
CA GLY A 95 -4.09 -14.02 2.89
C GLY A 95 -2.62 -14.12 2.45
N LEU A 96 -1.91 -13.00 2.43
CA LEU A 96 -0.47 -12.96 2.11
C LEU A 96 0.36 -13.72 3.15
N ILE A 97 0.07 -13.53 4.44
CA ILE A 97 0.74 -14.27 5.53
C ILE A 97 0.52 -15.77 5.38
N ALA A 98 -0.71 -16.21 5.12
CA ALA A 98 -1.04 -17.62 4.95
C ALA A 98 -0.26 -18.24 3.78
N TYR A 99 -0.16 -17.51 2.66
CA TYR A 99 0.63 -17.95 1.52
C TYR A 99 2.12 -18.13 1.87
N ILE A 100 2.73 -17.17 2.57
CA ILE A 100 4.14 -17.25 3.00
C ILE A 100 4.38 -18.44 3.93
N VAL A 101 3.49 -18.67 4.90
CA VAL A 101 3.63 -19.80 5.83
C VAL A 101 3.52 -21.14 5.10
N LEU A 102 2.59 -21.24 4.16
CA LEU A 102 2.43 -22.46 3.36
C LEU A 102 3.61 -22.70 2.42
N SER A 103 4.16 -21.66 1.79
CA SER A 103 5.32 -21.82 0.91
C SER A 103 6.61 -22.13 1.67
N ALA A 104 6.77 -21.61 2.88
CA ALA A 104 7.94 -21.88 3.72
C ALA A 104 7.97 -23.31 4.31
N GLY A 105 6.81 -23.96 4.48
CA GLY A 105 6.72 -25.33 5.00
C GLY A 105 6.82 -26.42 3.93
N VAL A 106 6.79 -26.06 2.65
CA VAL A 106 6.83 -26.99 1.51
C VAL A 106 8.21 -26.94 0.80
N ALA A 107 9.13 -26.10 1.28
CA ALA A 107 10.55 -26.04 0.92
C ALA A 107 11.42 -26.73 1.97
#